data_AF-A0A176Z189-F1
#
_entry.id   AF-A0A176Z189-F1
#
_cell.length_a   1.000
_cell.length_b   1.000
_cell.length_c   1.000
_cell.angle_alpha   90.00
_cell.angle_beta   90.00
_cell.angle_gamma   90.00
#
_symmetry.space_group_name_H-M   'P 1'
#
loop_
_entity.id
_entity.type
_entity.pdbx_description
1 polymer ?
#
loop_
_entity_poly.entity_id
_entity_poly.type
_entity_poly.pdbx_seq_one_letter_code
_entity_poly.pdbx_strand_id
1 'polypeptide(L)' 'MLAASHEDSMKPLNLRAPQDVRDHLQSWAERNCTSMTAELIRSIRERAEREKTAEYKPFMAALNAEREEREKAVQR' A
#
# COMPACT_ATOMS: atom_id res chain seq x y z
N MET A 1 12.38 36.40 7.61
CA MET A 1 11.97 35.52 6.49
C MET A 1 11.13 34.41 7.09
N LEU A 2 9.81 34.46 6.92
CA LEU A 2 8.90 33.40 7.39
C LEU A 2 8.93 32.26 6.38
N ALA A 3 9.32 31.07 6.84
CA ALA A 3 9.28 29.85 6.04
C ALA A 3 7.85 29.62 5.56
N ALA A 4 7.69 29.32 4.27
CA ALA A 4 6.41 29.00 3.68
C ALA A 4 5.78 27.83 4.44
N SER A 5 4.67 28.11 5.14
CA SER A 5 3.81 27.09 5.72
C SER A 5 3.33 26.20 4.59
N HIS A 6 3.84 24.97 4.54
CA HIS A 6 3.31 23.91 3.68
C HIS A 6 1.97 23.49 4.28
N GLU A 7 0.91 24.28 4.08
CA GLU A 7 -0.45 23.76 4.16
C GLU A 7 -0.63 22.82 2.97
N ASP A 8 -0.13 21.59 3.14
CA ASP A 8 -0.40 20.48 2.24
C ASP A 8 -1.86 20.08 2.45
N SER A 9 -2.78 20.96 2.03
CA SER A 9 -4.20 20.71 2.14
C SER A 9 -4.53 19.52 1.26
N MET A 10 -4.94 18.42 1.90
CA MET A 10 -5.38 17.21 1.22
C MET A 10 -6.49 17.59 0.24
N LYS A 11 -6.15 17.61 -1.06
CA LYS A 11 -7.12 17.91 -2.11
C LYS A 11 -8.20 16.84 -2.09
N PRO A 12 -9.50 17.22 -2.03
CA PRO A 12 -10.57 16.24 -2.04
C PRO A 12 -10.55 15.46 -3.36
N LEU A 13 -10.50 14.13 -3.26
CA LEU A 13 -10.54 13.24 -4.41
C LEU A 13 -12.00 12.98 -4.80
N ASN A 14 -12.42 13.48 -5.96
CA ASN A 14 -13.73 13.18 -6.53
C ASN A 14 -13.66 11.90 -7.38
N LEU A 15 -13.84 10.74 -6.74
CA LEU A 15 -13.86 9.45 -7.43
C LEU A 15 -15.27 9.15 -7.98
N ARG A 16 -15.37 8.91 -9.29
CA ARG A 16 -16.57 8.34 -9.90
C ARG A 16 -16.39 6.84 -10.07
N ALA A 17 -17.18 6.07 -9.34
CA ALA A 17 -17.25 4.62 -9.46
C ALA A 17 -18.63 4.18 -10.01
N PRO A 18 -18.72 3.01 -10.65
CA PRO A 18 -19.99 2.33 -10.91
C PRO A 18 -20.81 2.05 -9.63
N GLN A 19 -22.13 1.83 -9.76
CA GLN A 19 -23.01 1.64 -8.60
C GLN A 19 -22.71 0.36 -7.82
N ASP A 20 -22.50 -0.74 -8.52
CA ASP A 20 -22.07 -2.03 -7.96
C ASP A 20 -20.79 -1.91 -7.11
N VAL A 21 -19.82 -1.11 -7.57
CA VAL A 21 -18.59 -0.84 -6.80
C VAL A 21 -18.90 -0.06 -5.52
N ARG A 22 -19.81 0.91 -5.58
CA ARG A 22 -20.26 1.65 -4.38
C ARG A 22 -20.97 0.73 -3.40
N ASP A 23 -21.84 -0.15 -3.89
CA ASP A 23 -22.61 -1.09 -3.07
C ASP A 23 -21.67 -2.07 -2.34
N HIS A 24 -20.63 -2.57 -3.03
CA HIS A 24 -19.60 -3.39 -2.40
C HIS A 24 -18.80 -2.65 -1.33
N LEU A 25 -18.38 -1.41 -1.60
CA LEU A 25 -17.66 -0.59 -0.61
C LEU A 25 -18.53 -0.30 0.62
N GLN A 26 -19.82 -0.02 0.41
CA GLN A 26 -20.78 0.19 1.49
C GLN A 26 -20.95 -1.08 2.34
N SER A 27 -21.11 -2.24 1.70
CA SER A 27 -21.20 -3.52 2.41
C SER A 27 -19.96 -3.82 3.25
N TRP A 28 -18.76 -3.52 2.75
CA TRP A 28 -17.53 -3.67 3.55
C TRP A 28 -17.46 -2.69 4.71
N ALA A 29 -17.85 -1.44 4.48
CA ALA A 29 -17.88 -0.42 5.51
C ALA A 29 -18.81 -0.82 6.67
N GLU A 30 -19.99 -1.33 6.36
CA GLU A 30 -20.95 -1.83 7.35
C GLU A 30 -20.40 -3.02 8.14
N ARG A 31 -19.79 -4.01 7.46
CA ARG A 31 -19.21 -5.19 8.10
C ARG A 31 -18.04 -4.85 9.03
N ASN A 32 -17.28 -3.82 8.70
CA ASN A 32 -16.10 -3.41 9.44
C ASN A 32 -16.39 -2.30 10.47
N CYS A 33 -17.63 -1.82 10.55
CA CYS A 33 -18.02 -0.65 11.35
C CYS A 33 -17.20 0.61 11.01
N THR A 34 -16.93 0.83 9.72
CA THR A 34 -16.17 1.96 9.18
C THR A 34 -17.01 2.78 8.19
N SER A 35 -16.45 3.85 7.63
CA SER A 35 -17.09 4.61 6.54
C SER A 35 -16.62 4.12 5.16
N MET A 36 -17.42 4.34 4.12
CA MET A 36 -17.02 4.02 2.73
C MET A 36 -15.67 4.66 2.36
N THR A 37 -15.45 5.91 2.79
CA THR A 37 -14.20 6.63 2.53
C THR A 37 -13.01 5.96 3.22
N ALA A 38 -13.19 5.48 4.47
CA ALA A 38 -12.15 4.76 5.19
C ALA A 38 -11.80 3.44 4.50
N GLU A 39 -12.81 2.69 4.03
CA GLU A 39 -12.60 1.45 3.27
C GLU A 39 -11.91 1.68 1.93
N LEU A 40 -12.29 2.75 1.21
CA LEU A 40 -11.63 3.13 -0.03
C LEU A 40 -10.13 3.44 0.21
N ILE A 41 -9.83 4.25 1.22
CA ILE A 41 -8.45 4.60 1.58
C ILE A 41 -7.67 3.35 2.00
N ARG A 42 -8.28 2.47 2.79
CA ARG A 42 -7.67 1.18 3.19
C ARG A 42 -7.32 0.35 1.96
N SER A 43 -8.25 0.20 1.03
CA SER A 43 -8.03 -0.58 -0.21
C SER A 43 -6.90 -0.01 -1.06
N ILE A 44 -6.83 1.32 -1.21
CA ILE A 44 -5.73 2.00 -1.93
C ILE A 44 -4.38 1.75 -1.25
N ARG A 45 -4.31 1.90 0.08
CA ARG A 45 -3.09 1.66 0.86
C ARG A 45 -2.62 0.22 0.76
N GLU A 46 -3.53 -0.74 0.88
CA GLU A 46 -3.20 -2.16 0.75
C GLU A 46 -2.66 -2.50 -0.64
N ARG A 47 -3.20 -1.88 -1.70
CA ARG A 47 -2.66 -2.05 -3.05
C ARG A 47 -1.25 -1.49 -3.16
N ALA A 48 -1.04 -0.24 -2.72
CA ALA A 48 0.26 0.42 -2.76
C ALA A 48 1.33 -0.39 -2.00
N GLU A 49 0.97 -0.96 -0.85
CA GLU A 49 1.91 -1.77 -0.06
C GLU A 49 2.24 -3.11 -0.74
N ARG A 50 1.27 -3.75 -1.42
CA ARG A 50 1.53 -4.96 -2.22
C ARG A 50 2.46 -4.68 -3.39
N GLU A 51 2.27 -3.56 -4.07
CA GLU A 51 3.13 -3.14 -5.19
C GLU A 51 4.55 -2.84 -4.72
N LYS A 52 4.68 -2.10 -3.61
CA LYS A 52 5.96 -1.82 -2.95
C LYS A 52 6.67 -3.11 -2.53
N THR A 53 5.94 -4.05 -1.94
CA THR A 53 6.49 -5.35 -1.57
C THR A 53 6.94 -6.14 -2.80
N ALA A 54 6.20 -6.07 -3.91
CA ALA A 54 6.58 -6.71 -5.16
C ALA A 54 7.85 -6.11 -5.78
N GLU A 55 8.05 -4.80 -5.65
CA GLU A 55 9.25 -4.10 -6.11
C GLU A 55 10.52 -4.55 -5.37
N TYR A 56 10.46 -4.72 -4.05
CA TYR A 56 11.63 -5.14 -3.26
C TYR A 56 11.90 -6.65 -3.29
N LYS A 57 10.94 -7.46 -3.75
CA LYS A 57 11.04 -8.93 -3.71
C LYS A 57 12.24 -9.48 -4.50
N PRO A 58 12.57 -8.99 -5.72
CA PRO A 58 13.75 -9.45 -6.46
C PRO A 58 15.06 -9.09 -5.77
N PHE A 59 15.13 -7.89 -5.19
CA PHE A 59 16.32 -7.43 -4.45
C PHE A 59 16.57 -8.29 -3.20
N MET A 60 15.52 -8.55 -2.40
CA MET A 60 15.64 -9.40 -1.22
C MET A 60 15.99 -10.85 -1.59
N ALA A 61 15.49 -11.36 -2.71
CA ALA A 61 15.85 -12.69 -3.20
C ALA A 61 17.35 -12.78 -3.58
N ALA A 62 17.89 -11.76 -4.25
CA ALA A 62 19.31 -11.69 -4.59
C ALA A 62 20.20 -11.65 -3.35
N LEU A 63 19.87 -10.82 -2.36
CA LEU A 63 20.62 -10.76 -1.09
C LEU A 63 20.63 -12.09 -0.34
N ASN A 64 19.48 -12.79 -0.31
CA ASN A 64 19.39 -14.10 0.34
C ASN A 64 20.21 -15.15 -0.40
N ALA A 65 20.21 -15.15 -1.74
CA ALA A 65 21.01 -16.06 -2.54
C ALA A 65 22.52 -15.87 -2.31
N GLU A 66 23.00 -14.62 -2.31
CA GLU A 66 24.40 -14.30 -2.00
C GLU A 66 24.81 -14.76 -0.60
N ARG A 67 23.91 -14.62 0.38
CA ARG A 67 24.15 -15.08 1.74
C ARG A 67 24.27 -16.61 1.80
N GLU A 68 23.39 -17.35 1.15
CA GLU A 68 23.47 -18.82 1.09
C GLU A 68 24.75 -19.31 0.40
N GLU A 69 25.20 -18.63 -0.67
CA GLU A 69 26.46 -18.96 -1.33
C GLU A 69 27.66 -18.75 -0.41
N ARG A 70 27.70 -17.65 0.34
CA ARG A 70 28.74 -17.40 1.34
C ARG A 70 28.73 -18.43 2.47
N GLU A 71 27.55 -18.77 2.99
CA GLU A 71 27.41 -19.79 4.04
C GLU A 71 27.90 -21.16 3.55
N LYS A 72 27.58 -21.55 2.31
CA LYS A 72 28.09 -22.78 1.68
C LYS A 72 29.60 -22.75 1.44
N ALA A 73 30.18 -21.60 1.13
CA ALA A 73 31.62 -21.44 0.92
C ALA A 73 32.41 -21.57 2.23
N VAL A 74 31.83 -21.18 3.37
CA VAL A 74 32.47 -21.28 4.70
C VAL A 74 32.41 -22.71 5.27
N GLN A 75 31.46 -23.54 4.83
CA GLN A 75 31.28 -24.92 5.31
C GLN A 75 32.09 -25.98 4.54
N ARG A 76 32.88 -25.57 3.53
CA ARG A 76 33.80 -26.44 2.78
C ARG A 76 35.22 -26.27 3.28
#